data_AF-A0A1A9BCI6-F1
#
_entry.id   AF-A0A1A9BCI6-F1
#
_cell.length_a   1.000
_cell.length_b   1.000
_cell.length_c   1.000
_cell.angle_alpha   90.00
_cell.angle_beta   90.00
_cell.angle_gamma   90.00
#
_symmetry.space_group_name_H-M   'P 1'
#
loop_
_entity.id
_entity.type
_entity.pdbx_description
1 polymer ?
#
loop_
_entity_poly.entity_id
_entity_poly.type
_entity_poly.pdbx_seq_one_letter_code
_entity_poly.pdbx_strand_id
1 'polypeptide(L)'
;MTPGLAGAVASPGVGSASPVGSRRRPERTGSVLPDETAVALVAAAALANTTTADDARPDDAALDRMAPLLDTGEGPVCGADDLRTLRGLRPRVRALWQTTEDGAACAVNDLLDEFDARPRLVNRGPWGYRLEVVPVDAPLATRFAISTSIAVADLLRRGEFRRLRSCARPTCHNVMVDLSKNRSRRYCEGRCGNRAAVSAYRSRLASGVADDRDPSRDLPRR
;
A
#
# COMPACT_ATOMS: atom_id res chain seq x y z
N MET A 1 -38.50 33.18 44.76
CA MET A 1 -38.22 31.81 45.23
C MET A 1 -38.04 30.92 44.02
N THR A 2 -36.80 30.48 43.80
CA THR A 2 -36.33 29.39 42.89
C THR A 2 -36.89 28.01 43.29
N PRO A 3 -36.68 26.88 42.58
CA PRO A 3 -35.76 26.56 41.45
C PRO A 3 -36.50 25.93 40.23
N GLY A 4 -35.95 25.57 39.05
CA GLY A 4 -34.64 25.07 38.63
C GLY A 4 -34.74 23.56 38.31
N LEU A 5 -34.79 23.16 37.03
CA LEU A 5 -34.65 21.74 36.61
C LEU A 5 -33.79 21.64 35.34
N ALA A 6 -32.58 21.14 35.54
CA ALA A 6 -31.61 20.77 34.54
C ALA A 6 -32.01 19.44 33.87
N GLY A 7 -32.03 19.41 32.54
CA GLY A 7 -32.15 18.18 31.76
C GLY A 7 -30.83 17.43 31.75
N ALA A 8 -30.81 16.25 32.37
CA ALA A 8 -29.69 15.32 32.33
C ALA A 8 -29.56 14.71 30.92
N VAL A 9 -28.38 14.87 30.31
CA VAL A 9 -28.02 14.20 29.07
C VAL A 9 -27.45 12.83 29.43
N ALA A 10 -28.11 11.76 29.00
CA ALA A 10 -27.66 10.38 29.23
C ALA A 10 -26.49 10.04 28.29
N SER A 11 -25.35 9.67 28.87
CA SER A 11 -24.21 9.10 28.14
C SER A 11 -24.52 7.67 27.68
N PRO A 12 -24.22 7.27 26.44
CA PRO A 12 -24.31 5.86 26.06
C PRO A 12 -23.14 5.08 26.66
N GLY A 13 -23.46 3.91 27.22
CA GLY A 13 -22.53 3.02 27.90
C GLY A 13 -21.43 2.48 26.98
N VAL A 14 -20.21 2.52 27.50
CA VAL A 14 -19.03 1.93 26.85
C VAL A 14 -19.11 0.41 27.01
N GLY A 15 -19.50 -0.28 25.94
CA GLY A 15 -19.44 -1.74 25.85
C GLY A 15 -17.97 -2.19 25.80
N SER A 16 -17.58 -3.07 26.72
CA SER A 16 -16.25 -3.65 26.78
C SER A 16 -16.01 -4.58 25.59
N ALA A 17 -15.16 -4.17 24.66
CA ALA A 17 -14.65 -5.04 23.60
C ALA A 17 -13.45 -5.85 24.10
N SER A 18 -13.58 -7.18 24.07
CA SER A 18 -12.50 -8.15 24.32
C SER A 18 -11.32 -7.97 23.34
N PRO A 19 -10.08 -8.31 23.75
CA PRO A 19 -8.90 -8.06 22.93
C PRO A 19 -8.82 -9.09 21.79
N VAL A 20 -9.05 -8.63 20.56
CA VAL A 20 -8.64 -9.39 19.36
C VAL A 20 -7.11 -9.38 19.31
N GLY A 21 -6.52 -10.57 19.37
CA GLY A 21 -5.08 -10.78 19.39
C GLY A 21 -4.38 -10.10 18.21
N SER A 22 -3.55 -9.11 18.51
CA SER A 22 -2.71 -8.39 17.56
C SER A 22 -1.64 -9.32 17.01
N ARG A 23 -1.74 -9.73 15.74
CA ARG A 23 -0.56 -10.17 15.01
C ARG A 23 0.24 -8.92 14.68
N ARG A 24 1.36 -8.70 15.38
CA ARG A 24 2.36 -7.67 15.03
C ARG A 24 2.69 -7.84 13.56
N ARG A 25 2.45 -6.80 12.76
CA ARG A 25 2.93 -6.77 11.38
C ARG A 25 4.46 -6.83 11.43
N PRO A 26 5.11 -7.80 10.78
CA PRO A 26 6.58 -7.87 10.80
C PRO A 26 7.13 -6.62 10.10
N GLU A 27 7.97 -5.88 10.81
CA GLU A 27 8.74 -4.77 10.25
C GLU A 27 9.53 -5.28 9.04
N ARG A 28 9.37 -4.67 7.86
CA ARG A 28 10.21 -5.02 6.70
C ARG A 28 11.57 -4.36 6.87
N THR A 29 12.47 -5.04 7.58
CA THR A 29 13.87 -4.63 7.75
C THR A 29 14.49 -4.36 6.38
N GLY A 30 14.75 -3.08 6.07
CA GLY A 30 15.40 -2.64 4.82
C GLY A 30 14.58 -1.75 3.89
N SER A 31 13.30 -1.46 4.17
CA SER A 31 12.53 -0.43 3.45
C SER A 31 12.99 0.98 3.85
N VAL A 32 13.20 1.86 2.87
CA VAL A 32 13.51 3.29 3.09
C VAL A 32 12.24 4.11 3.40
N LEU A 33 11.06 3.55 3.11
CA LEU A 33 9.76 4.17 3.36
C LEU A 33 9.10 3.54 4.59
N PRO A 34 8.26 4.29 5.33
CA PRO A 34 7.38 3.73 6.35
C PRO A 34 6.58 2.53 5.79
N ASP A 35 6.34 1.52 6.61
CA ASP A 35 5.69 0.28 6.16
C ASP A 35 4.29 0.54 5.57
N GLU A 36 3.52 1.46 6.17
CA GLU A 36 2.21 1.89 5.66
C GLU A 36 2.29 2.56 4.27
N THR A 37 3.27 3.46 4.07
CA THR A 37 3.55 4.09 2.78
C THR A 37 3.92 3.03 1.74
N ALA A 38 4.82 2.11 2.08
CA ALA A 38 5.25 1.06 1.16
C ALA A 38 4.09 0.15 0.74
N VAL A 39 3.24 -0.23 1.69
CA VAL A 39 2.07 -1.10 1.46
C VAL A 39 1.06 -0.40 0.55
N ALA A 40 0.70 0.84 0.84
CA ALA A 40 -0.24 1.60 0.03
C ALA A 40 0.25 1.79 -1.41
N LEU A 41 1.54 2.09 -1.61
CA LEU A 41 2.12 2.23 -2.94
C LEU A 41 2.16 0.90 -3.72
N VAL A 42 2.45 -0.22 -3.04
CA VAL A 42 2.41 -1.56 -3.66
C VAL A 42 0.98 -1.92 -4.08
N ALA A 43 0.00 -1.65 -3.21
CA ALA A 43 -1.42 -1.81 -3.51
C ALA A 43 -1.84 -0.95 -4.73
N ALA A 44 -1.39 0.30 -4.79
CA ALA A 44 -1.62 1.19 -5.92
C ALA A 44 -1.01 0.66 -7.23
N ALA A 45 0.22 0.16 -7.18
CA ALA A 45 0.87 -0.46 -8.33
C ALA A 45 0.14 -1.73 -8.78
N ALA A 46 -0.37 -2.53 -7.83
CA ALA A 46 -1.17 -3.71 -8.13
C ALA A 46 -2.46 -3.32 -8.88
N LEU A 47 -3.20 -2.32 -8.39
CA LEU A 47 -4.39 -1.80 -9.08
C LEU A 47 -4.07 -1.32 -10.50
N ALA A 48 -3.02 -0.51 -10.64
CA ALA A 48 -2.56 0.02 -11.92
C ALA A 48 -2.10 -1.07 -12.91
N ASN A 49 -1.73 -2.25 -12.42
CA ASN A 49 -1.24 -3.37 -13.24
C ASN A 49 -2.32 -4.39 -13.60
N THR A 50 -3.57 -4.21 -13.15
CA THR A 50 -4.69 -5.08 -13.57
C THR A 50 -5.08 -4.91 -15.05
N THR A 51 -4.48 -3.95 -15.75
CA THR A 51 -4.52 -3.84 -17.22
C THR A 51 -3.24 -4.44 -17.80
N THR A 52 -3.17 -5.76 -17.96
CA THR A 52 -2.06 -6.36 -18.71
C THR A 52 -2.34 -6.39 -20.21
N ALA A 53 -1.30 -6.09 -20.98
CA ALA A 53 -1.26 -5.99 -22.44
C ALA A 53 -1.35 -7.35 -23.16
N ASP A 54 -2.31 -8.18 -22.78
CA ASP A 54 -2.86 -9.24 -23.62
C ASP A 54 -4.33 -8.88 -23.85
N ASP A 55 -4.60 -8.26 -24.99
CA ASP A 55 -5.89 -7.69 -25.38
C ASP A 55 -7.05 -8.70 -25.31
N ALA A 56 -7.90 -8.55 -24.30
CA ALA A 56 -9.36 -8.52 -24.44
C ALA A 56 -10.01 -8.18 -23.09
N ARG A 57 -10.54 -6.96 -22.98
CA ARG A 57 -11.41 -6.45 -21.89
C ARG A 57 -10.68 -6.02 -20.61
N PRO A 58 -11.10 -4.91 -19.95
CA PRO A 58 -10.69 -4.65 -18.57
C PRO A 58 -11.07 -5.86 -17.72
N ASP A 59 -10.08 -6.54 -17.15
CA ASP A 59 -10.30 -7.79 -16.41
C ASP A 59 -10.93 -7.48 -15.04
N ASP A 60 -12.26 -7.37 -15.03
CA ASP A 60 -13.08 -7.33 -13.82
C ASP A 60 -12.74 -8.49 -12.88
N ALA A 61 -12.42 -9.67 -13.41
CA ALA A 61 -12.03 -10.84 -12.63
C ALA A 61 -10.61 -10.72 -12.03
N ALA A 62 -9.67 -9.99 -12.65
CA ALA A 62 -8.37 -9.68 -12.04
C ALA A 62 -8.54 -8.72 -10.87
N LEU A 63 -9.41 -7.73 -11.02
CA LEU A 63 -9.71 -6.84 -9.90
C LEU A 63 -10.42 -7.60 -8.78
N ASP A 64 -11.38 -8.47 -9.10
CA ASP A 64 -12.08 -9.31 -8.12
C ASP A 64 -11.11 -10.27 -7.41
N ARG A 65 -10.13 -10.84 -8.14
CA ARG A 65 -9.06 -11.66 -7.55
C ARG A 65 -8.08 -10.85 -6.69
N MET A 66 -7.95 -9.56 -6.93
CA MET A 66 -6.99 -8.69 -6.24
C MET A 66 -7.61 -7.93 -5.06
N ALA A 67 -8.93 -7.71 -5.04
CA ALA A 67 -9.61 -7.03 -3.94
C ALA A 67 -9.31 -7.66 -2.55
N PRO A 68 -9.26 -9.00 -2.39
CA PRO A 68 -8.81 -9.61 -1.13
C PRO A 68 -7.35 -9.32 -0.75
N LEU A 69 -6.49 -8.99 -1.72
CA LEU A 69 -5.09 -8.61 -1.46
C LEU A 69 -4.95 -7.14 -1.04
N LEU A 70 -5.94 -6.31 -1.40
CA LEU A 70 -6.05 -4.92 -0.98
C LEU A 70 -6.76 -4.78 0.37
N ASP A 71 -7.57 -5.78 0.74
CA ASP A 71 -8.22 -5.85 2.05
C ASP A 71 -7.25 -6.39 3.11
N THR A 72 -6.68 -5.49 3.91
CA THR A 72 -5.77 -5.84 5.00
C THR A 72 -6.47 -6.42 6.22
N GLY A 73 -7.79 -6.63 6.17
CA GLY A 73 -8.60 -7.19 7.26
C GLY A 73 -9.00 -6.18 8.34
N GLU A 74 -8.62 -4.92 8.19
CA GLU A 74 -8.98 -3.81 9.08
C GLU A 74 -10.09 -2.97 8.42
N GLY A 75 -11.35 -3.37 8.58
CA GLY A 75 -12.50 -2.61 8.11
C GLY A 75 -13.64 -3.48 7.56
N PRO A 76 -14.64 -2.86 6.91
CA PRO A 76 -15.76 -3.59 6.31
C PRO A 76 -15.28 -4.53 5.19
N VAL A 77 -16.01 -5.64 5.01
CA VAL A 77 -15.78 -6.60 3.92
C VAL A 77 -16.00 -5.90 2.58
N CYS A 78 -15.09 -6.13 1.63
CA CYS A 78 -15.20 -5.61 0.27
C CYS A 78 -16.53 -5.96 -0.40
N GLY A 79 -17.24 -4.95 -0.91
CA GLY A 79 -18.50 -5.11 -1.65
C GLY A 79 -18.37 -4.87 -3.17
N ALA A 80 -19.46 -5.07 -3.90
CA ALA A 80 -19.51 -4.81 -5.35
C ALA A 80 -19.32 -3.32 -5.71
N ASP A 81 -19.75 -2.41 -4.82
CA ASP A 81 -19.55 -0.97 -5.01
C ASP A 81 -18.10 -0.54 -4.81
N ASP A 82 -17.36 -1.20 -3.91
CA ASP A 82 -15.91 -1.00 -3.77
C ASP A 82 -15.19 -1.38 -5.06
N LEU A 83 -15.54 -2.53 -5.65
CA LEU A 83 -14.97 -2.99 -6.92
C LEU A 83 -15.25 -1.98 -8.05
N ARG A 84 -16.49 -1.49 -8.17
CA ARG A 84 -16.84 -0.48 -9.18
C ARG A 84 -16.02 0.80 -8.99
N THR A 85 -15.83 1.22 -7.76
CA THR A 85 -15.06 2.42 -7.42
C THR A 85 -13.57 2.24 -7.70
N LEU A 86 -12.99 1.09 -7.32
CA LEU A 86 -11.59 0.74 -7.64
C LEU A 86 -11.35 0.66 -9.16
N ARG A 87 -12.34 0.19 -9.95
CA ARG A 87 -12.28 0.24 -11.43
C ARG A 87 -12.17 1.66 -11.95
N GLY A 88 -12.97 2.58 -11.39
CA GLY A 88 -12.93 4.01 -11.73
C GLY A 88 -11.62 4.69 -11.31
N LEU A 89 -11.04 4.29 -10.18
CA LEU A 89 -9.78 4.82 -9.67
C LEU A 89 -8.56 4.35 -10.47
N ARG A 90 -8.61 3.14 -11.04
CA ARG A 90 -7.48 2.53 -11.76
C ARG A 90 -6.78 3.45 -12.76
N PRO A 91 -7.45 4.09 -13.75
CA PRO A 91 -6.77 4.99 -14.70
C PRO A 91 -6.11 6.19 -14.01
N ARG A 92 -6.73 6.75 -12.96
CA ARG A 92 -6.19 7.88 -12.18
C ARG A 92 -4.94 7.46 -11.41
N VAL A 93 -5.01 6.32 -10.72
CA VAL A 93 -3.85 5.74 -10.02
C VAL A 93 -2.73 5.41 -11.00
N ARG A 94 -3.05 4.87 -12.17
CA ARG A 94 -2.08 4.57 -13.22
C ARG A 94 -1.39 5.82 -13.79
N ALA A 95 -2.09 6.95 -13.84
CA ALA A 95 -1.55 8.23 -14.29
C ALA A 95 -0.46 8.79 -13.34
N LEU A 96 -0.46 8.40 -12.05
CA LEU A 96 0.57 8.81 -11.08
C LEU A 96 1.98 8.39 -11.50
N TRP A 97 2.14 7.32 -12.28
CA TRP A 97 3.43 6.87 -12.81
C TRP A 97 3.87 7.60 -14.09
N GLN A 98 3.01 8.43 -14.67
CA GLN A 98 3.21 9.05 -15.98
C GLN A 98 3.25 10.57 -15.90
N THR A 99 2.96 11.13 -14.73
CA THR A 99 2.85 12.56 -14.49
C THR A 99 4.11 13.13 -13.82
N THR A 100 4.21 14.45 -13.77
CA THR A 100 5.24 15.18 -13.03
C THR A 100 4.94 15.20 -11.53
N GLU A 101 5.89 15.65 -10.71
CA GLU A 101 5.66 15.82 -9.26
C GLU A 101 4.48 16.77 -8.99
N ASP A 102 4.38 17.89 -9.71
CA ASP A 102 3.26 18.84 -9.59
C ASP A 102 1.93 18.22 -10.04
N GLY A 103 1.93 17.47 -11.15
CA GLY A 103 0.73 16.79 -11.61
C GLY A 103 0.27 15.69 -10.66
N ALA A 104 1.20 15.00 -9.98
CA ALA A 104 0.88 14.06 -8.92
C ALA A 104 0.31 14.78 -7.69
N ALA A 105 0.84 15.95 -7.33
CA ALA A 105 0.31 16.75 -6.23
C ALA A 105 -1.14 17.17 -6.50
N CYS A 106 -1.46 17.64 -7.71
CA CYS A 106 -2.84 17.92 -8.12
C CYS A 106 -3.74 16.68 -7.98
N ALA A 107 -3.34 15.54 -8.57
CA ALA A 107 -4.13 14.32 -8.51
C ALA A 107 -4.34 13.79 -7.09
N VAL A 108 -3.34 13.94 -6.21
CA VAL A 108 -3.44 13.60 -4.79
C VAL A 108 -4.46 14.49 -4.09
N ASN A 109 -4.41 15.81 -4.30
CA ASN A 109 -5.37 16.72 -3.68
C ASN A 109 -6.80 16.44 -4.15
N ASP A 110 -7.01 16.22 -5.45
CA ASP A 110 -8.33 15.87 -5.99
C ASP A 110 -8.90 14.60 -5.33
N LEU A 111 -8.06 13.58 -5.11
CA LEU A 111 -8.48 12.34 -4.45
C LEU A 111 -8.74 12.54 -2.95
N LEU A 112 -7.95 13.36 -2.26
CA LEU A 112 -8.18 13.65 -0.84
C LEU A 112 -9.49 14.41 -0.62
N ASP A 113 -9.80 15.36 -1.50
CA ASP A 113 -11.05 16.13 -1.47
C ASP A 113 -12.26 15.25 -1.82
N GLU A 114 -12.17 14.45 -2.89
CA GLU A 114 -13.26 13.57 -3.33
C GLU A 114 -13.65 12.51 -2.29
N PHE A 115 -12.67 11.96 -1.57
CA PHE A 115 -12.91 10.93 -0.55
C PHE A 115 -13.03 11.49 0.87
N ASP A 116 -13.17 12.80 1.03
CA ASP A 116 -13.36 13.52 2.30
C ASP A 116 -12.29 13.13 3.35
N ALA A 117 -11.02 13.17 2.95
CA ALA A 117 -9.89 12.79 3.80
C ALA A 117 -9.66 13.79 4.93
N ARG A 118 -10.28 13.55 6.08
CA ARG A 118 -10.20 14.42 7.27
C ARG A 118 -9.34 13.81 8.37
N PRO A 119 -8.25 14.48 8.79
CA PRO A 119 -7.51 14.05 9.98
C PRO A 119 -8.39 14.09 11.23
N ARG A 120 -8.34 13.01 12.02
CA ARG A 120 -9.06 12.85 13.29
C ARG A 120 -8.10 12.39 14.37
N LEU A 121 -8.26 12.92 15.58
CA LEU A 121 -7.51 12.46 16.74
C LEU A 121 -8.26 11.27 17.37
N VAL A 122 -7.69 10.07 17.27
CA VAL A 122 -8.33 8.82 17.75
C VAL A 122 -7.52 8.27 18.92
N ASN A 123 -8.20 7.95 20.03
CA ASN A 123 -7.57 7.28 21.17
C ASN A 123 -7.48 5.78 20.92
N ARG A 124 -6.26 5.24 20.86
CA ARG A 124 -5.98 3.80 20.70
C ARG A 124 -5.60 3.13 22.04
N GLY A 125 -6.16 3.59 23.16
CA GLY A 125 -5.97 2.96 24.46
C GLY A 125 -4.48 2.93 24.87
N PRO A 126 -3.85 1.74 25.04
CA PRO A 126 -2.44 1.62 25.43
C PRO A 126 -1.46 2.34 24.49
N TRP A 127 -1.85 2.60 23.24
CA TRP A 127 -1.02 3.28 22.24
C TRP A 127 -1.25 4.79 22.16
N GLY A 128 -2.08 5.35 23.05
CA GLY A 128 -2.35 6.79 23.15
C GLY A 128 -3.17 7.36 21.99
N TYR A 129 -3.18 8.69 21.89
CA TYR A 129 -3.83 9.40 20.78
C TYR A 129 -3.00 9.31 19.50
N ARG A 130 -3.66 9.06 18.38
CA ARG A 130 -3.06 9.04 17.04
C ARG A 130 -3.86 9.90 16.09
N LEU A 131 -3.16 10.53 15.15
CA LEU A 131 -3.79 11.22 14.04
C LEU A 131 -4.10 10.19 12.96
N GLU A 132 -5.38 9.95 12.71
CA GLU A 132 -5.86 9.03 11.68
C GLU A 132 -6.57 9.84 10.59
N VAL A 133 -6.20 9.60 9.34
CA VAL A 133 -6.86 10.22 8.18
C VAL A 133 -7.80 9.25 7.48
N VAL A 134 -7.54 7.95 7.64
CA VAL A 134 -8.35 6.87 7.07
C VAL A 134 -9.23 6.28 8.18
N PRO A 135 -10.56 6.44 8.13
CA PRO A 135 -11.45 5.78 9.08
C PRO A 135 -11.39 4.26 8.89
N VAL A 136 -11.27 3.50 9.98
CA VAL A 136 -11.20 2.03 9.93
C VAL A 136 -12.49 1.41 9.37
N ASP A 137 -13.62 2.05 9.61
CA ASP A 137 -14.95 1.63 9.16
C ASP A 137 -15.31 2.13 7.75
N ALA A 138 -14.41 2.85 7.07
CA ALA A 138 -14.67 3.32 5.72
C ALA A 138 -14.67 2.16 4.70
N PRO A 139 -15.45 2.27 3.60
CA PRO A 139 -15.40 1.32 2.48
C PRO A 139 -13.96 1.11 1.97
N LEU A 140 -13.67 -0.08 1.45
CA LEU A 140 -12.32 -0.44 0.99
C LEU A 140 -11.81 0.57 -0.05
N ALA A 141 -12.66 0.98 -1.00
CA ALA A 141 -12.26 1.93 -2.04
C ALA A 141 -11.85 3.30 -1.45
N THR A 142 -12.55 3.77 -0.43
CA THR A 142 -12.21 5.00 0.30
C THR A 142 -10.88 4.85 1.04
N ARG A 143 -10.72 3.75 1.81
CA ARG A 143 -9.46 3.47 2.52
C ARG A 143 -8.29 3.41 1.54
N PHE A 144 -8.47 2.75 0.40
CA PHE A 144 -7.47 2.63 -0.65
C PHE A 144 -7.10 3.99 -1.28
N ALA A 145 -8.10 4.80 -1.66
CA ALA A 145 -7.87 6.10 -2.29
C ALA A 145 -7.11 7.05 -1.36
N ILE A 146 -7.54 7.16 -0.11
CA ILE A 146 -6.89 8.03 0.89
C ILE A 146 -5.48 7.53 1.21
N SER A 147 -5.31 6.23 1.46
CA SER A 147 -3.98 5.66 1.77
C SER A 147 -3.00 5.82 0.62
N THR A 148 -3.45 5.61 -0.61
CA THR A 148 -2.63 5.84 -1.82
C THR A 148 -2.20 7.29 -1.91
N SER A 149 -3.14 8.22 -1.68
CA SER A 149 -2.89 9.66 -1.77
C SER A 149 -1.88 10.13 -0.72
N ILE A 150 -2.03 9.70 0.54
CA ILE A 150 -1.08 9.98 1.62
C ILE A 150 0.31 9.41 1.31
N ALA A 151 0.37 8.19 0.76
CA ALA A 151 1.64 7.55 0.46
C ALA A 151 2.39 8.24 -0.69
N VAL A 152 1.67 8.74 -1.70
CA VAL A 152 2.24 9.56 -2.78
C VAL A 152 2.68 10.93 -2.24
N ALA A 153 1.88 11.57 -1.39
CA ALA A 153 2.26 12.82 -0.72
C ALA A 153 3.56 12.65 0.10
N ASP A 154 3.74 11.50 0.77
CA ASP A 154 4.96 11.20 1.51
C ASP A 154 6.18 11.04 0.57
N LEU A 155 6.01 10.44 -0.63
CA LEU A 155 7.07 10.41 -1.63
C LEU A 155 7.45 11.82 -2.12
N LEU A 156 6.46 12.67 -2.41
CA LEU A 156 6.68 14.04 -2.87
C LEU A 156 7.46 14.84 -1.82
N ARG A 157 6.98 14.82 -0.56
CA ARG A 157 7.61 15.54 0.56
C ARG A 157 9.05 15.07 0.84
N ARG A 158 9.35 13.80 0.58
CA ARG A 158 10.70 13.23 0.77
C ARG A 158 11.62 13.39 -0.44
N GLY A 159 11.14 13.90 -1.57
CA GLY A 159 11.91 13.92 -2.83
C GLY A 159 12.17 12.51 -3.37
N GLU A 160 11.28 11.56 -3.09
CA GLU A 160 11.40 10.14 -3.43
C GLU A 160 10.41 9.72 -4.53
N PHE A 161 9.77 10.66 -5.22
CA PHE A 161 8.77 10.40 -6.27
C PHE A 161 9.32 9.49 -7.39
N ARG A 162 10.62 9.60 -7.70
CA ARG A 162 11.35 8.75 -8.67
C ARG A 162 11.38 7.25 -8.34
N ARG A 163 10.85 6.83 -7.18
CA ARG A 163 10.61 5.41 -6.84
C ARG A 163 9.42 4.83 -7.59
N LEU A 164 8.48 5.67 -8.06
CA LEU A 164 7.44 5.24 -8.98
C LEU A 164 8.07 5.04 -10.35
N ARG A 165 8.12 3.78 -10.82
CA ARG A 165 8.83 3.41 -12.05
C ARG A 165 7.99 2.51 -12.94
N SER A 166 8.23 2.62 -14.24
CA SER A 166 7.79 1.62 -15.23
C SER A 166 8.77 0.45 -15.29
N CYS A 167 8.28 -0.73 -15.64
CA CYS A 167 9.12 -1.90 -15.87
C CYS A 167 10.10 -1.65 -17.02
N ALA A 168 11.38 -1.99 -16.83
CA ALA A 168 12.42 -1.78 -17.85
C ALA A 168 12.37 -2.80 -19.02
N ARG A 169 11.43 -3.75 -19.03
CA ARG A 169 11.30 -4.73 -20.11
C ARG A 169 10.52 -4.09 -21.27
N PRO A 170 11.02 -4.10 -22.52
CA PRO A 170 10.41 -3.37 -23.64
C PRO A 170 8.92 -3.67 -23.90
N THR A 171 8.50 -4.91 -23.68
CA THR A 171 7.13 -5.38 -23.93
C THR A 171 6.27 -5.42 -22.67
N CYS A 172 6.73 -4.83 -21.56
CA CYS A 172 6.01 -4.87 -20.29
C CYS A 172 5.61 -3.45 -19.89
N HIS A 173 4.30 -3.22 -19.83
CA HIS A 173 3.74 -1.92 -19.44
C HIS A 173 3.43 -1.83 -17.95
N ASN A 174 3.83 -2.81 -17.13
CA ASN A 174 3.56 -2.76 -15.70
C ASN A 174 4.37 -1.65 -15.01
N VAL A 175 3.77 -1.06 -13.98
CA VAL A 175 4.42 -0.14 -13.06
C VAL A 175 4.86 -0.84 -11.79
N MET A 176 5.77 -0.22 -11.06
CA MET A 176 6.31 -0.73 -9.80
C MET A 176 6.73 0.41 -8.87
N VAL A 177 6.97 0.04 -7.62
CA VAL A 177 7.56 0.91 -6.61
C VAL A 177 8.95 0.36 -6.28
N ASP A 178 9.97 1.19 -6.43
CA ASP A 178 11.33 0.84 -6.08
C ASP A 178 11.57 1.02 -4.57
N LEU A 179 11.30 -0.06 -3.82
CA LEU A 179 11.54 -0.14 -2.38
C LEU A 179 12.99 -0.53 -2.02
N SER A 180 13.87 -0.69 -3.00
CA SER A 180 15.27 -1.03 -2.71
C SER A 180 16.01 0.16 -2.09
N LYS A 181 16.99 -0.14 -1.23
CA LYS A 181 17.84 0.88 -0.59
C LYS A 181 18.51 1.80 -1.61
N ASN A 182 19.04 1.23 -2.69
CA ASN A 182 19.86 1.94 -3.68
C ASN A 182 19.11 2.30 -4.97
N ARG A 183 17.77 2.27 -4.97
CA ARG A 183 16.92 2.51 -6.15
C ARG A 183 17.35 1.68 -7.38
N SER A 184 17.73 0.43 -7.14
CA SER A 184 18.31 -0.49 -8.11
C SER A 184 17.27 -1.39 -8.78
N ARG A 185 15.98 -1.29 -8.41
CA ARG A 185 14.95 -2.13 -8.99
C ARG A 185 14.68 -1.71 -10.44
N ARG A 186 14.72 -2.70 -11.35
CA ARG A 186 14.49 -2.49 -12.79
C ARG A 186 13.23 -3.15 -13.35
N TYR A 187 12.70 -4.19 -12.68
CA TYR A 187 11.60 -4.99 -13.19
C TYR A 187 10.45 -5.12 -12.17
N CYS A 188 9.22 -5.22 -12.69
CA CYS A 188 8.01 -5.42 -11.88
C CYS A 188 8.07 -6.71 -11.05
N GLU A 189 7.29 -6.77 -9.96
CA GLU A 189 7.27 -7.90 -9.01
C GLU A 189 6.80 -9.24 -9.60
N GLY A 190 6.04 -9.20 -10.70
CA GLY A 190 5.52 -10.40 -11.34
C GLY A 190 6.51 -11.08 -12.28
N ARG A 191 6.03 -11.36 -13.50
CA ARG A 191 6.73 -12.15 -14.52
C ARG A 191 8.16 -11.66 -14.80
N CYS A 192 8.37 -10.35 -14.96
CA CYS A 192 9.69 -9.82 -15.37
C CYS A 192 10.73 -9.91 -14.24
N GLY A 193 10.36 -9.61 -13.00
CA GLY A 193 11.22 -9.77 -11.83
C GLY A 193 11.65 -11.21 -11.63
N ASN A 194 10.69 -12.15 -11.66
CA ASN A 194 10.98 -13.59 -11.54
C ASN A 194 11.90 -14.09 -12.65
N ARG A 195 11.65 -13.68 -13.90
CA ARG A 195 12.51 -14.05 -15.03
C ARG A 195 13.94 -13.55 -14.85
N ALA A 196 14.11 -12.31 -14.39
CA ALA A 196 15.43 -11.74 -14.13
C ALA A 196 16.15 -12.48 -12.99
N ALA A 197 15.43 -12.80 -11.90
CA ALA A 197 15.98 -13.54 -10.76
C ALA A 197 16.44 -14.95 -11.18
N VAL A 198 15.61 -15.69 -11.92
CA VAL A 198 15.95 -17.02 -12.44
C VAL A 198 17.15 -16.96 -13.39
N SER A 199 17.20 -15.97 -14.28
CA SER A 199 18.36 -15.79 -15.18
C SER A 199 19.65 -15.53 -14.40
N ALA A 200 19.61 -14.63 -13.41
CA ALA A 200 20.76 -14.31 -12.58
C ALA A 200 21.23 -15.52 -11.76
N TYR A 201 20.29 -16.29 -11.20
CA TYR A 201 20.59 -17.53 -10.49
C TYR A 201 21.29 -18.55 -11.40
N ARG A 202 20.77 -18.77 -12.61
CA ARG A 202 21.38 -19.68 -13.60
C ARG A 202 22.77 -19.22 -14.03
N SER A 203 22.99 -17.92 -14.23
CA SER A 203 24.32 -17.39 -14.55
C SER A 203 25.33 -17.64 -13.43
N ARG A 204 24.94 -17.54 -12.16
CA ARG A 204 25.82 -17.84 -11.01
C ARG A 204 26.22 -19.32 -10.94
N LEU A 205 25.26 -20.21 -11.21
CA LEU A 205 25.54 -21.65 -11.30
C LEU A 205 26.50 -21.97 -12.46
N ALA A 206 26.32 -21.31 -13.61
CA ALA A 206 27.17 -21.50 -14.79
C ALA A 206 28.58 -20.90 -14.62
N SER A 207 28.74 -19.84 -13.82
CA SER A 207 30.03 -19.22 -13.53
C SER A 207 30.80 -19.88 -12.37
N GLY A 208 30.29 -20.97 -11.79
CA GLY A 208 31.00 -21.73 -10.76
C GLY A 208 31.27 -20.98 -9.44
N VAL A 209 30.58 -19.87 -9.18
CA VAL A 209 30.69 -19.16 -7.90
C VAL A 209 29.81 -19.91 -6.90
N ALA A 210 30.36 -20.95 -6.29
CA ALA A 210 29.80 -21.55 -5.09
C ALA A 210 29.72 -20.46 -4.00
N ASP A 211 28.55 -20.31 -3.37
CA ASP A 211 28.38 -19.44 -2.20
C ASP A 211 29.22 -20.03 -1.06
N ASP A 212 30.46 -19.53 -0.92
CA ASP A 212 31.44 -19.95 0.09
C ASP A 212 31.09 -19.40 1.48
N ARG A 213 29.80 -19.46 1.84
CA ARG A 213 29.32 -19.31 3.22
C ARG A 213 29.28 -20.70 3.85
N ASP A 214 30.45 -21.17 4.24
CA ASP A 214 30.62 -22.29 5.14
C ASP A 214 30.11 -21.93 6.56
N PRO A 215 28.98 -22.49 7.03
CA PRO A 215 28.43 -22.19 8.36
C PRO A 215 29.31 -22.72 9.50
N SER A 216 30.33 -23.53 9.21
CA SER A 216 31.16 -24.16 10.23
C SER A 216 32.31 -23.28 10.75
N ARG A 217 32.52 -22.09 10.16
CA ARG A 217 33.52 -21.10 10.62
C ARG A 217 33.11 -20.25 11.82
N ASP A 218 31.82 -20.23 12.17
CA ASP A 218 31.27 -19.45 13.30
C ASP A 218 31.10 -20.26 14.60
N LEU A 219 31.58 -21.50 14.65
CA LEU A 219 31.63 -22.25 15.90
C LEU A 219 32.82 -21.78 16.75
N PRO A 220 32.60 -21.41 18.03
CA PRO A 220 33.69 -21.00 18.90
C PRO A 220 34.67 -22.16 19.08
N ARG A 221 35.95 -21.90 18.79
CA ARG A 221 37.04 -22.81 19.16
C ARG A 221 37.11 -22.85 20.69
N ARG A 222 37.10 -24.08 21.22
CA ARG A 222 37.15 -24.39 22.66
C ARG A 222 38.31 -23.74 23.39
#